data_AF-A0A945M808-F1
#
_entry.id   AF-A0A945M808-F1
#
_cell.length_a   1.000
_cell.length_b   1.000
_cell.length_c   1.000
_cell.angle_alpha   90.00
_cell.angle_beta   90.00
_cell.angle_gamma   90.00
#
_symmetry.space_group_name_H-M   'P 1'
#
loop_
_entity.id
_entity.type
_entity.pdbx_description
1 polymer ?
#
loop_
_entity_poly.entity_id
_entity_poly.type
_entity_poly.pdbx_seq_one_letter_code
_entity_poly.pdbx_strand_id
1 'polypeptide(L)'
;MNLAARLQAAAEPDTILASESTWLLIQDIVQGEHVRDIKPKGFVQPVPVYRLDGLKDGTVGPTSMMRRGRHVEVNIIDDRHVGEAIEELKRIQEEFEARLGDQE
;
A
#
# COMPACT_ATOMS: atom_id res chain seq x y z
N MET A 1 10.98 -9.44 25.36
CA MET A 1 10.82 -10.59 24.43
C MET A 1 10.21 -10.05 23.14
N ASN A 2 10.90 -10.17 22.01
CA ASN A 2 10.44 -9.59 20.74
C ASN A 2 10.20 -10.71 19.69
N LEU A 3 8.94 -11.02 19.38
CA LEU A 3 8.58 -12.02 18.37
C LEU A 3 8.84 -11.49 16.94
N ALA A 4 8.53 -10.23 16.69
CA ALA A 4 8.69 -9.60 15.38
C ALA A 4 10.13 -9.66 14.88
N ALA A 5 11.11 -9.33 15.73
CA ALA A 5 12.53 -9.44 15.39
C ALA A 5 12.95 -10.88 15.03
N ARG A 6 12.31 -11.89 15.66
CA ARG A 6 12.60 -13.30 15.39
C ARG A 6 11.95 -13.79 14.10
N LEU A 7 10.75 -13.31 13.79
CA LEU A 7 10.09 -13.57 12.51
C LEU A 7 10.92 -12.97 11.36
N GLN A 8 11.37 -11.73 11.51
CA GLN A 8 12.23 -11.06 10.53
C GLN A 8 13.58 -11.79 10.33
N ALA A 9 14.23 -12.24 11.40
CA ALA A 9 15.46 -13.01 11.31
C ALA A 9 15.26 -14.42 10.68
N ALA A 10 14.04 -14.94 10.70
CA ALA A 10 13.70 -16.24 10.13
C ALA A 10 13.08 -16.14 8.72
N ALA A 11 12.89 -14.93 8.19
CA ALA A 11 12.38 -14.69 6.85
C ALA A 11 13.49 -14.85 5.81
N GLU A 12 13.17 -15.50 4.70
CA GLU A 12 14.05 -15.51 3.52
C GLU A 12 14.04 -14.11 2.87
N PRO A 13 15.05 -13.75 2.07
CA PRO A 13 15.02 -12.51 1.29
C PRO A 13 13.72 -12.38 0.49
N ASP A 14 13.19 -11.16 0.42
CA ASP A 14 11.96 -10.85 -0.31
C ASP A 14 10.70 -11.55 0.22
N THR A 15 10.69 -11.95 1.49
CA THR A 15 9.52 -12.55 2.14
C THR A 15 9.08 -11.75 3.37
N ILE A 16 7.77 -11.69 3.59
CA ILE A 16 7.17 -11.09 4.78
C ILE A 16 6.51 -12.20 5.59
N LEU A 17 6.91 -12.33 6.86
CA LEU A 17 6.34 -13.31 7.78
C LEU A 17 5.50 -12.63 8.87
N ALA A 18 4.34 -13.19 9.16
CA ALA A 18 3.43 -12.77 10.21
C ALA A 18 3.20 -13.90 11.23
N SER A 19 2.97 -13.53 12.49
CA SER A 19 2.43 -14.47 13.47
C SER A 19 0.95 -14.71 13.19
N GLU A 20 0.44 -15.84 13.68
CA GLU A 20 -0.99 -16.17 13.66
C GLU A 20 -1.88 -15.00 14.16
N SER A 21 -1.50 -14.37 15.27
CA SER A 21 -2.25 -13.24 15.83
C SER A 21 -2.42 -12.06 14.85
N THR A 22 -1.40 -11.79 14.03
CA THR A 22 -1.45 -10.74 13.02
C THR A 22 -2.21 -11.23 11.80
N TRP A 23 -1.97 -12.47 11.35
CA TRP A 23 -2.70 -13.10 10.25
C TRP A 23 -4.21 -13.05 10.47
N LEU A 24 -4.70 -13.45 11.64
CA LEU A 24 -6.13 -13.47 11.95
C LEU A 24 -6.81 -12.09 11.84
N LEU A 25 -6.05 -11.00 12.01
CA LEU A 25 -6.55 -9.64 11.90
C LEU A 25 -6.56 -9.10 10.46
N ILE A 26 -5.73 -9.65 9.56
CA ILE A 26 -5.51 -9.10 8.21
C ILE A 26 -5.89 -10.05 7.08
N GLN A 27 -6.18 -11.32 7.39
CA GLN A 27 -6.46 -12.39 6.41
C GLN A 27 -7.62 -12.07 5.46
N ASP A 28 -8.52 -11.15 5.83
CA ASP A 28 -9.62 -10.73 4.96
C ASP A 28 -9.15 -9.85 3.80
N ILE A 29 -8.05 -9.12 3.98
CA ILE A 29 -7.53 -8.10 3.04
C ILE A 29 -6.16 -8.46 2.43
N VAL A 30 -5.46 -9.44 2.99
CA VAL A 30 -4.12 -9.88 2.58
C VAL A 30 -4.17 -11.32 2.06
N GLN A 31 -3.44 -11.57 0.98
CA GLN A 31 -3.12 -12.91 0.48
C GLN A 31 -1.94 -13.47 1.25
N GLY A 32 -2.05 -14.72 1.68
CA GLY A 32 -0.97 -15.40 2.39
C GLY A 32 -1.32 -16.83 2.75
N GLU A 33 -0.32 -17.56 3.20
CA GLU A 33 -0.43 -18.97 3.56
C GLU A 33 0.37 -19.30 4.81
N HIS A 34 -0.05 -20.32 5.55
CA HIS A 34 0.77 -20.91 6.61
C HIS A 34 1.99 -21.59 5.97
N VAL A 35 3.18 -21.32 6.51
CA VAL A 35 4.43 -21.87 5.97
C VAL A 35 5.13 -22.85 6.91
N ARG A 36 5.07 -22.60 8.22
CA ARG A 36 5.70 -23.45 9.26
C ARG A 36 5.36 -22.96 10.66
N ASP A 37 5.63 -23.82 11.63
CA ASP A 37 5.69 -23.43 13.03
C ASP A 37 7.14 -23.21 13.44
N ILE A 38 7.41 -22.09 14.12
CA ILE A 38 8.72 -21.82 14.70
C ILE A 38 8.65 -21.93 16.20
N LYS A 39 9.69 -22.46 16.85
CA LYS A 39 9.84 -22.40 18.32
C LYS A 39 11.02 -21.50 18.67
N PRO A 40 10.82 -20.18 18.76
CA PRO A 40 11.92 -19.28 19.06
C PRO A 40 12.36 -19.45 20.52
N LYS A 41 13.65 -19.25 20.79
CA LYS A 41 14.18 -19.28 22.16
C LYS A 41 13.41 -18.29 23.05
N GLY A 42 12.88 -18.80 24.16
CA GLY A 42 12.06 -18.04 25.11
C GLY A 42 10.55 -18.18 24.93
N PHE A 43 10.07 -18.96 23.95
CA PHE A 43 8.66 -19.32 23.81
C PHE A 43 8.43 -20.77 24.28
N VAL A 44 7.37 -20.97 25.07
CA VAL A 44 7.00 -22.29 25.60
C VAL A 44 6.43 -23.18 24.50
N GLN A 45 5.56 -22.59 23.65
CA GLN A 45 4.88 -23.27 22.56
C GLN A 45 5.45 -22.83 21.19
N PRO A 46 5.41 -23.72 20.17
CA PRO A 46 5.60 -23.31 18.78
C PRO A 46 4.59 -22.24 18.38
N VAL A 47 5.01 -21.33 17.50
CA VAL A 47 4.21 -20.24 16.98
C VAL A 47 3.99 -20.50 15.49
N PRO A 48 2.74 -20.60 15.02
CA PRO A 48 2.43 -20.69 13.60
C PRO A 48 2.83 -19.41 12.87
N VAL A 49 3.45 -19.58 11.70
CA VAL A 49 3.96 -18.51 10.86
C VAL A 49 3.30 -18.54 9.50
N TYR A 50 2.89 -17.37 9.05
CA TYR A 50 2.24 -17.15 7.76
C TYR A 50 3.13 -16.28 6.88
N ARG A 51 3.29 -16.64 5.60
CA ARG A 51 3.91 -15.78 4.59
C ARG A 51 2.84 -14.90 3.97
N LEU A 52 3.13 -13.61 3.84
CA LEU A 52 2.25 -12.65 3.18
C LEU A 52 2.74 -12.42 1.75
N ASP A 53 1.85 -12.66 0.79
CA ASP A 53 2.16 -12.66 -0.64
C ASP A 53 1.63 -11.41 -1.37
N GLY A 54 0.74 -10.64 -0.74
CA GLY A 54 0.24 -9.38 -1.28
C GLY A 54 -1.11 -8.96 -0.69
N LEU A 55 -1.69 -7.89 -1.21
CA LEU A 55 -3.07 -7.52 -0.91
C LEU A 55 -4.02 -8.29 -1.82
N LYS A 56 -5.24 -8.57 -1.36
CA LYS A 56 -6.28 -9.12 -2.25
C LYS A 56 -6.69 -8.05 -3.27
N ASP A 57 -7.26 -8.49 -4.39
CA ASP A 57 -7.75 -7.57 -5.41
C ASP A 57 -8.85 -6.66 -4.83
N GLY A 58 -8.82 -5.37 -5.19
CA GLY A 58 -9.77 -4.38 -4.70
C GLY A 58 -9.53 -3.88 -3.27
N THR A 59 -8.49 -4.37 -2.58
CA THR A 59 -8.13 -3.90 -1.22
C THR A 59 -7.02 -2.85 -1.20
N VAL A 60 -6.32 -2.68 -2.32
CA VAL A 60 -5.44 -1.52 -2.52
C VAL A 60 -6.33 -0.32 -2.78
N GLY A 61 -6.26 0.66 -1.87
CA GLY A 61 -6.80 1.99 -2.15
C GLY A 61 -6.18 2.55 -3.43
N PRO A 62 -6.81 3.55 -4.05
CA PRO A 62 -6.27 4.18 -5.25
C PRO A 62 -4.79 4.58 -5.06
N THR A 63 -3.91 4.23 -6.01
CA THR A 63 -2.49 4.58 -5.89
C THR A 63 -2.32 6.02 -6.33
N SER A 64 -1.81 6.86 -5.43
CA SER A 64 -1.63 8.27 -5.78
C SER A 64 -0.42 8.44 -6.70
N MET A 65 -0.60 9.11 -7.84
CA MET A 65 0.51 9.52 -8.71
C MET A 65 0.77 11.01 -8.55
N MET A 66 1.98 11.37 -8.12
CA MET A 66 2.40 12.74 -7.89
C MET A 66 3.42 13.21 -8.93
N ARG A 67 3.18 14.38 -9.54
CA ARG A 67 4.12 15.03 -10.46
C ARG A 67 4.29 16.50 -10.12
N ARG A 68 5.52 16.90 -9.80
CA ARG A 68 5.90 18.30 -9.55
C ARG A 68 6.57 18.92 -10.78
N GLY A 69 6.11 20.11 -11.16
CA GLY A 69 6.70 20.99 -12.16
C GLY A 69 7.35 22.23 -11.54
N ARG A 70 7.73 23.21 -12.37
CA ARG A 70 8.36 24.46 -11.92
C ARG A 70 7.41 25.38 -11.15
N HIS A 71 6.14 25.43 -11.55
CA HIS A 71 5.14 26.36 -11.01
C HIS A 71 3.88 25.67 -10.49
N VAL A 72 3.74 24.35 -10.72
CA VAL A 72 2.53 23.57 -10.40
C VAL A 72 2.94 22.19 -9.92
N GLU A 73 2.19 21.64 -8.97
CA GLU A 73 2.26 20.26 -8.53
C GLU A 73 0.89 19.61 -8.76
N VAL A 74 0.89 18.39 -9.29
CA VAL A 74 -0.31 17.60 -9.56
C VAL A 74 -0.24 16.33 -8.74
N ASN A 75 -1.29 16.06 -7.97
CA ASN A 75 -1.47 14.80 -7.27
C ASN A 75 -2.75 14.12 -7.77
N ILE A 76 -2.61 13.00 -8.47
CA ILE A 76 -3.73 12.19 -8.93
C ILE A 76 -4.04 11.20 -7.81
N ILE A 77 -5.25 11.30 -7.26
CA ILE A 77 -5.66 10.52 -6.09
C ILE A 77 -5.86 9.04 -6.47
N ASP A 78 -6.38 8.77 -7.67
CA ASP A 78 -6.63 7.43 -8.23
C ASP A 78 -6.08 7.28 -9.64
N ASP A 79 -4.91 6.65 -9.76
CA ASP A 79 -4.25 6.39 -11.03
C ASP A 79 -5.03 5.42 -11.94
N ARG A 80 -5.96 4.63 -11.40
CA ARG A 80 -6.84 3.75 -12.19
C ARG A 80 -7.73 4.53 -13.15
N HIS A 81 -8.03 5.79 -12.83
CA HIS A 81 -8.86 6.70 -13.63
C HIS A 81 -8.06 7.89 -14.19
N VAL A 82 -6.78 7.68 -14.53
CA VAL A 82 -5.89 8.75 -15.04
C VAL A 82 -6.48 9.53 -16.22
N GLY A 83 -7.27 8.89 -17.08
CA GLY A 83 -7.96 9.57 -18.18
C GLY A 83 -8.95 10.64 -17.70
N GLU A 84 -9.76 10.32 -16.69
CA GLU A 84 -10.72 11.26 -16.10
C GLU A 84 -10.00 12.39 -15.37
N ALA A 85 -8.90 12.08 -14.66
CA ALA A 85 -8.06 13.08 -14.02
C ALA A 85 -7.45 14.07 -15.03
N ILE A 86 -7.07 13.62 -16.23
CA ILE A 86 -6.59 14.53 -17.29
C ILE A 86 -7.71 15.48 -17.75
N GLU A 87 -8.94 14.99 -17.89
CA GLU A 87 -10.08 15.85 -18.26
C GLU A 87 -10.44 16.86 -17.16
N GLU A 88 -10.29 16.49 -15.88
CA GLU A 88 -10.39 17.44 -14.76
C GLU A 88 -9.32 18.54 -14.84
N LEU A 89 -8.07 18.16 -15.10
CA LEU A 89 -6.97 19.11 -15.24
C LEU A 89 -7.17 20.09 -16.40
N LYS A 90 -7.73 19.63 -17.53
CA LYS A 90 -8.08 20.51 -18.65
C LYS A 90 -9.14 21.54 -18.28
N ARG A 91 -10.21 21.14 -17.57
CA ARG A 91 -11.23 22.08 -17.10
C ARG A 91 -10.65 23.14 -16.16
N ILE A 92 -9.77 22.71 -15.25
CA ILE A 92 -9.05 23.64 -14.36
C ILE A 92 -8.19 24.64 -15.15
N GLN A 93 -7.52 24.18 -16.22
CA GLN A 93 -6.76 25.07 -17.11
C GLN A 93 -7.68 26.13 -17.75
N GLU A 94 -8.80 25.70 -18.34
CA GLU A 94 -9.77 26.60 -18.98
C GLU A 94 -10.33 27.63 -17.99
N GLU A 95 -10.63 27.22 -16.75
CA GLU A 95 -11.09 28.14 -15.69
C GLU A 95 -10.04 29.21 -15.33
N PHE A 96 -8.76 28.85 -15.31
CA PHE A 96 -7.70 29.82 -15.06
C PHE A 96 -7.52 30.79 -16.24
N GLU A 97 -7.59 30.30 -17.47
CA GLU A 97 -7.51 31.13 -18.68
C GLU A 97 -8.65 32.15 -18.73
N ALA A 98 -9.88 31.75 -18.41
CA ALA A 98 -11.03 32.66 -18.35
C ALA A 98 -10.82 33.79 -17.33
N ARG A 99 -10.28 33.48 -16.15
CA ARG A 99 -10.00 34.48 -15.10
C ARG A 99 -8.89 35.45 -15.47
N LEU A 100 -7.98 35.06 -16.35
CA LEU A 100 -6.95 35.94 -16.90
C LEU A 100 -7.52 36.85 -18.00
N GLY A 101 -8.43 36.34 -18.83
CA GLY A 101 -9.08 37.12 -19.90
C GLY A 101 -10.05 38.20 -19.41
N ASP A 102 -10.66 38.02 -18.24
CA ASP A 102 -11.54 39.03 -17.61
C ASP A 102 -10.79 40.21 -16.96
N GLN A 103 -9.45 40.20 -16.96
CA GLN A 103 -8.60 41.26 -16.37
C GLN A 103 -7.97 42.22 -17.41
N GLU A 104 -8.31 42.09 -18.70
CA GLU A 104 -7.91 43.02 -19.78
C GLU A 104 -9.10 43.85 -20.30
#